data_AF-A0A0B8NKZ6-F1
#
_entry.id   AF-A0A0B8NKZ6-F1
#
_cell.length_a   1.000
_cell.length_b   1.000
_cell.length_c   1.000
_cell.angle_alpha   90.00
_cell.angle_beta   90.00
_cell.angle_gamma   90.00
#
_symmetry.space_group_name_H-M   'P 1'
#
loop_
_entity.id
_entity.type
_entity.pdbx_description
1 polymer ?
#
loop_
_entity_poly.entity_id
_entity_poly.type
_entity_poly.pdbx_seq_one_letter_code
_entity_poly.pdbx_strand_id
1 'polypeptide(L)'
;MPKVPTYSDGIVDAWFLDGFAPSKNPEMWNQDLFNGMAELAKLNCSVATFSAAGFVRRGLIEAGFAMQKVKGFGTKRDMLAGRVEQKTPYTNISPMFDRASSKTDDIAIIGGGIASATLAKALIARGSKVTVYCKDETAAEGASGNRQGALYPLLTPEVTTISKLFGSGFGFARRFYDDAAKQNEFDHNWCGVTQLMWQESEKTKLTKLVQGQFPESLVKHLTAEQTNQAVGLDCDLEAVSYEQGGWLSPKQCTQNLLESLSVLKTSHQIESLAQLENGNWKITTSDGDFEHQVVVLANGHHFDQFEQTCSVPLGKVKDK
;
A
#
# COMPACT_ATOMS: atom_id res chain seq x y z
N MET A 1 -3.49 -8.23 -18.73
CA MET A 1 -4.10 -8.25 -17.38
C MET A 1 -3.24 -7.51 -16.37
N PRO A 2 -3.83 -6.91 -15.30
CA PRO A 2 -3.05 -6.35 -14.22
C PRO A 2 -2.21 -7.46 -13.55
N LYS A 3 -0.95 -7.15 -13.26
CA LYS A 3 -0.06 -8.05 -12.52
C LYS A 3 -0.31 -7.88 -11.03
N VAL A 4 -1.27 -8.62 -10.51
CA VAL A 4 -1.67 -8.61 -9.10
C VAL A 4 -1.44 -9.98 -8.46
N PRO A 5 -1.12 -10.06 -7.16
CA PRO A 5 -1.05 -11.33 -6.45
C PRO A 5 -2.37 -12.07 -6.57
N THR A 6 -2.33 -13.30 -7.08
CA THR A 6 -3.50 -14.12 -7.35
C THR A 6 -3.38 -15.43 -6.59
N TYR A 7 -4.31 -15.64 -5.67
CA TYR A 7 -4.43 -16.87 -4.90
C TYR A 7 -5.20 -17.93 -5.69
N SER A 8 -5.04 -19.20 -5.31
CA SER A 8 -5.62 -20.36 -6.01
C SER A 8 -7.13 -20.28 -6.21
N ASP A 9 -7.84 -19.65 -5.29
CA ASP A 9 -9.29 -19.48 -5.30
C ASP A 9 -9.76 -18.27 -6.11
N GLY A 10 -8.85 -17.41 -6.58
CA GLY A 10 -9.14 -16.19 -7.32
C GLY A 10 -9.38 -14.97 -6.43
N ILE A 11 -9.35 -13.79 -7.04
CA ILE A 11 -9.45 -12.49 -6.32
C ILE A 11 -10.61 -11.61 -6.81
N VAL A 12 -11.25 -11.95 -7.93
CA VAL A 12 -12.32 -11.15 -8.54
C VAL A 12 -13.68 -11.83 -8.38
N ASP A 13 -14.65 -11.11 -7.81
CA ASP A 13 -16.04 -11.55 -7.68
C ASP A 13 -16.93 -11.14 -8.88
N ALA A 14 -16.58 -10.05 -9.57
CA ALA A 14 -17.33 -9.58 -10.73
C ALA A 14 -16.43 -8.83 -11.72
N TRP A 15 -16.64 -9.10 -13.02
CA TRP A 15 -15.99 -8.45 -14.13
C TRP A 15 -16.95 -7.53 -14.88
N PHE A 16 -16.57 -6.25 -14.99
CA PHE A 16 -17.16 -5.31 -15.95
C PHE A 16 -16.28 -5.30 -17.19
N LEU A 17 -16.63 -6.11 -18.17
CA LEU A 17 -15.89 -6.21 -19.42
C LEU A 17 -16.36 -5.12 -20.37
N ASP A 18 -15.75 -3.95 -20.23
CA ASP A 18 -16.05 -2.74 -20.98
C ASP A 18 -14.85 -2.26 -21.79
N GLY A 19 -15.12 -1.46 -22.82
CA GLY A 19 -14.14 -0.96 -23.78
C GLY A 19 -14.81 -0.40 -25.02
N PHE A 20 -14.04 0.05 -26.02
CA PHE A 20 -14.64 0.37 -27.31
C PHE A 20 -15.26 -0.87 -27.96
N ALA A 21 -16.29 -0.66 -28.80
CA ALA A 21 -16.93 -1.72 -29.54
C ALA A 21 -15.86 -2.65 -30.18
N PRO A 22 -15.99 -3.98 -30.11
CA PRO A 22 -14.88 -4.86 -30.51
C PRO A 22 -14.42 -4.68 -31.96
N SER A 23 -15.30 -4.23 -32.85
CA SER A 23 -14.96 -3.89 -34.24
C SER A 23 -14.05 -2.65 -34.37
N LYS A 24 -14.00 -1.79 -33.35
CA LYS A 24 -13.20 -0.55 -33.31
C LYS A 24 -11.92 -0.70 -32.50
N ASN A 25 -11.81 -1.71 -31.65
CA ASN A 25 -10.62 -1.96 -30.83
C ASN A 25 -10.37 -3.47 -30.67
N PRO A 26 -10.15 -4.23 -31.75
CA PRO A 26 -10.05 -5.68 -31.70
C PRO A 26 -8.87 -6.17 -30.85
N GLU A 27 -7.80 -5.37 -30.74
CA GLU A 27 -6.61 -5.70 -29.94
C GLU A 27 -6.93 -5.93 -28.46
N MET A 28 -7.92 -5.20 -27.92
CA MET A 28 -8.37 -5.41 -26.54
C MET A 28 -9.10 -6.75 -26.35
N TRP A 29 -9.91 -7.16 -27.34
CA TRP A 29 -10.79 -8.33 -27.22
C TRP A 29 -10.11 -9.59 -27.74
N ASN A 30 -9.15 -10.10 -26.97
CA ASN A 30 -8.36 -11.27 -27.34
C ASN A 30 -8.45 -12.39 -26.29
N GLN A 31 -7.95 -13.58 -26.64
CA GLN A 31 -8.04 -14.74 -25.76
C GLN A 31 -7.17 -14.62 -24.50
N ASP A 32 -6.04 -13.89 -24.55
CA ASP A 32 -5.19 -13.66 -23.37
C ASP A 32 -5.92 -12.84 -22.30
N LEU A 33 -6.74 -11.86 -22.71
CA LEU A 33 -7.62 -11.13 -21.81
C LEU A 33 -8.63 -12.08 -21.15
N PHE A 34 -9.34 -12.89 -21.95
CA PHE A 34 -10.39 -13.77 -21.43
C PHE A 34 -9.83 -14.85 -20.49
N ASN A 35 -8.71 -15.47 -20.86
CA ASN A 35 -8.01 -16.44 -20.03
C ASN A 35 -7.56 -15.80 -18.72
N GLY A 36 -6.93 -14.62 -18.78
CA GLY A 36 -6.50 -13.90 -17.59
C GLY A 36 -7.66 -13.44 -16.70
N MET A 37 -8.84 -13.14 -17.26
CA MET A 37 -10.06 -12.88 -16.47
C MET A 37 -10.49 -14.13 -15.69
N ALA A 38 -10.44 -15.31 -16.31
CA ALA A 38 -10.77 -16.58 -15.66
C ALA A 38 -9.72 -16.99 -14.59
N GLU A 39 -8.44 -16.75 -14.84
CA GLU A 39 -7.35 -16.95 -13.87
C GLU A 39 -7.58 -16.15 -12.58
N LEU A 40 -7.94 -14.87 -12.72
CA LEU A 40 -8.20 -13.97 -11.59
C LEU A 40 -9.58 -14.16 -10.95
N ALA A 41 -10.53 -14.77 -11.65
CA ALA A 41 -11.90 -14.95 -11.19
C ALA A 41 -12.01 -15.97 -10.05
N LYS A 42 -12.84 -15.67 -9.06
CA LYS A 42 -13.32 -16.62 -8.05
C LYS A 42 -14.35 -17.60 -8.61
N LEU A 43 -14.62 -18.67 -7.87
CA LEU A 43 -15.82 -19.48 -8.12
C LEU A 43 -17.07 -18.59 -8.04
N ASN A 44 -18.02 -18.76 -8.95
CA ASN A 44 -19.21 -17.92 -9.13
C ASN A 44 -18.95 -16.47 -9.55
N CYS A 45 -17.70 -16.11 -9.89
CA CYS A 45 -17.39 -14.79 -10.42
C CYS A 45 -18.26 -14.48 -11.63
N SER A 46 -18.94 -13.34 -11.60
CA SER A 46 -19.82 -12.91 -12.69
C SER A 46 -19.05 -12.09 -13.73
N VAL A 47 -19.52 -12.10 -14.97
CA VAL A 47 -19.04 -11.21 -16.03
C VAL A 47 -20.21 -10.65 -16.81
N ALA A 48 -20.17 -9.36 -17.11
CA ALA A 48 -21.11 -8.70 -18.00
C ALA A 48 -20.38 -7.81 -19.00
N THR A 49 -20.88 -7.76 -20.24
CA THR A 49 -20.39 -6.84 -21.28
C THR A 49 -21.53 -6.36 -22.17
N PHE A 50 -21.43 -5.12 -22.65
CA PHE A 50 -22.40 -4.53 -23.57
C PHE A 50 -22.38 -5.17 -24.96
N SER A 51 -21.30 -5.88 -25.30
CA SER A 51 -21.12 -6.50 -26.61
C SER A 51 -21.90 -7.80 -26.71
N ALA A 52 -22.49 -8.06 -27.88
CA ALA A 52 -23.10 -9.35 -28.22
C ALA A 52 -22.32 -10.07 -29.34
N ALA A 53 -21.07 -9.66 -29.60
CA ALA A 53 -20.24 -10.22 -30.66
C ALA A 53 -19.97 -11.71 -30.43
N GLY A 54 -20.16 -12.52 -31.48
CA GLY A 54 -20.06 -13.97 -31.37
C GLY A 54 -18.68 -14.48 -30.94
N PHE A 55 -17.60 -13.81 -31.38
CA PHE A 55 -16.24 -14.21 -31.01
C PHE A 55 -15.93 -13.91 -29.53
N VAL A 56 -16.44 -12.80 -28.98
CA VAL A 56 -16.33 -12.48 -27.54
C VAL A 56 -17.03 -13.55 -26.71
N ARG A 57 -18.25 -13.94 -27.10
CA ARG A 57 -18.96 -15.02 -26.42
C ARG A 57 -18.18 -16.33 -26.46
N ARG A 58 -17.64 -16.71 -27.62
CA ARG A 58 -16.87 -17.95 -27.77
C ARG A 58 -15.58 -17.92 -26.95
N GLY A 59 -14.82 -16.83 -26.98
CA GLY A 59 -13.58 -16.71 -26.22
C GLY A 59 -13.78 -16.73 -24.71
N LEU A 60 -14.87 -16.13 -24.20
CA LEU A 60 -15.24 -16.23 -22.79
C LEU A 60 -15.68 -17.65 -22.39
N ILE A 61 -16.39 -18.37 -23.27
CA ILE A 61 -16.73 -19.78 -23.04
C ILE A 61 -15.47 -20.63 -23.00
N GLU A 62 -14.56 -20.43 -23.96
CA GLU A 62 -13.28 -21.12 -24.04
C GLU A 62 -12.40 -20.87 -22.80
N ALA A 63 -12.41 -19.65 -22.26
CA ALA A 63 -11.72 -19.29 -21.03
C ALA A 63 -12.34 -19.92 -19.75
N GLY A 64 -13.57 -20.47 -19.84
CA GLY A 64 -14.23 -21.16 -18.71
C GLY A 64 -15.45 -20.46 -18.13
N PHE A 65 -15.99 -19.42 -18.77
CA PHE A 65 -17.24 -18.78 -18.34
C PHE A 65 -18.48 -19.44 -18.98
N ALA A 66 -19.49 -19.72 -18.17
CA ALA A 66 -20.82 -20.10 -18.66
C ALA A 66 -21.56 -18.86 -19.17
N MET A 67 -21.49 -18.61 -20.49
CA MET A 67 -22.01 -17.39 -21.12
C MET A 67 -23.39 -17.55 -21.78
N GLN A 68 -24.25 -16.57 -21.53
CA GLN A 68 -25.56 -16.44 -22.14
C GLN A 68 -25.77 -15.05 -22.76
N LYS A 69 -26.66 -14.99 -23.75
CA LYS A 69 -27.20 -13.72 -24.24
C LYS A 69 -28.34 -13.31 -23.32
N VAL A 70 -28.33 -12.06 -22.88
CA VAL A 70 -29.41 -11.45 -22.10
C VAL A 70 -29.90 -10.20 -22.81
N LYS A 71 -31.10 -9.72 -22.43
CA LYS A 71 -31.71 -8.53 -23.04
C LYS A 71 -30.78 -7.32 -22.88
N GLY A 72 -30.46 -6.65 -23.98
CA GLY A 72 -29.67 -5.43 -23.96
C GLY A 72 -30.43 -4.23 -23.40
N PHE A 73 -29.69 -3.18 -23.04
CA PHE A 73 -30.26 -1.92 -22.55
C PHE A 73 -30.67 -0.98 -23.70
N GLY A 74 -31.79 -0.28 -23.54
CA GLY A 74 -32.28 0.70 -24.51
C GLY A 74 -32.62 0.06 -25.86
N THR A 75 -31.98 0.55 -26.93
CA THR A 75 -32.18 0.05 -28.31
C THR A 75 -31.37 -1.21 -28.62
N LYS A 76 -30.44 -1.63 -27.74
CA LYS A 76 -29.66 -2.86 -27.95
C LYS A 76 -30.52 -4.08 -27.68
N ARG A 77 -30.58 -4.98 -28.68
CA ARG A 77 -31.33 -6.24 -28.58
C ARG A 77 -30.72 -7.19 -27.54
N ASP A 78 -29.42 -7.45 -27.67
CA ASP A 78 -28.68 -8.43 -26.87
C ASP A 78 -27.46 -7.78 -26.20
N MET A 79 -27.09 -8.33 -25.06
CA MET A 79 -25.78 -8.19 -24.41
C MET A 79 -25.34 -9.56 -23.85
N LEU A 80 -24.12 -9.67 -23.31
CA LEU A 80 -23.63 -10.92 -22.74
C LEU A 80 -23.49 -10.82 -21.22
N ALA A 81 -23.90 -11.89 -20.55
CA ALA A 81 -23.67 -12.10 -19.14
C ALA A 81 -23.30 -13.57 -18.90
N GLY A 82 -22.51 -13.84 -17.89
CA GLY A 82 -22.12 -15.19 -17.52
C GLY A 82 -21.45 -15.24 -16.16
N ARG A 83 -20.99 -16.44 -15.81
CA ARG A 83 -20.29 -16.69 -14.55
C ARG A 83 -19.31 -17.86 -14.66
N VAL A 84 -18.36 -17.93 -13.74
CA VAL A 84 -17.51 -19.10 -13.54
C VAL A 84 -18.29 -20.15 -12.73
N GLU A 85 -18.65 -21.27 -13.35
CA GLU A 85 -19.34 -22.38 -12.67
C GLU A 85 -18.38 -23.43 -12.11
N GLN A 86 -17.18 -23.51 -12.68
CA GLN A 86 -16.10 -24.39 -12.23
C GLN A 86 -14.79 -23.61 -12.23
N LYS A 87 -14.10 -23.59 -11.08
CA LYS A 87 -12.82 -22.88 -10.93
C LYS A 87 -11.68 -23.87 -11.03
N THR A 88 -10.83 -23.70 -12.04
CA THR A 88 -9.50 -24.30 -12.07
C THR A 88 -8.57 -23.49 -11.16
N PRO A 89 -7.92 -24.10 -10.15
CA PRO A 89 -6.99 -23.39 -9.28
C PRO A 89 -5.83 -22.78 -10.08
N TYR A 90 -5.51 -21.52 -9.78
CA TYR A 90 -4.40 -20.81 -10.41
C TYR A 90 -3.76 -19.86 -9.41
N THR A 91 -2.43 -19.87 -9.31
CA THR A 91 -1.68 -18.90 -8.51
C THR A 91 -0.46 -18.42 -9.29
N ASN A 92 -0.16 -17.13 -9.17
CA ASN A 92 1.08 -16.53 -9.66
C ASN A 92 2.05 -16.19 -8.51
N ILE A 93 1.74 -16.62 -7.29
CA ILE A 93 2.53 -16.42 -6.10
C ILE A 93 3.41 -17.66 -5.91
N SER A 94 4.74 -17.46 -5.94
CA SER A 94 5.69 -18.52 -5.58
C SER A 94 5.49 -18.91 -4.11
N PRO A 95 5.60 -20.20 -3.74
CA PRO A 95 5.53 -20.64 -2.35
C PRO A 95 6.46 -19.88 -1.39
N MET A 96 7.62 -19.42 -1.87
CA MET A 96 8.57 -18.63 -1.07
C MET A 96 8.08 -17.21 -0.73
N PHE A 97 7.11 -16.70 -1.48
CA PHE A 97 6.52 -15.37 -1.30
C PHE A 97 5.05 -15.45 -0.90
N ASP A 98 4.60 -16.62 -0.43
CA ASP A 98 3.23 -16.80 0.02
C ASP A 98 2.93 -15.89 1.22
N ARG A 99 1.70 -15.39 1.25
CA ARG A 99 1.20 -14.47 2.26
C ARG A 99 -0.08 -15.06 2.83
N ALA A 100 0.10 -15.85 3.90
CA ALA A 100 -1.01 -16.40 4.64
C ALA A 100 -1.84 -15.28 5.29
N SER A 101 -3.16 -15.48 5.35
CA SER A 101 -4.09 -14.59 6.05
C SER A 101 -4.67 -15.29 7.28
N SER A 102 -4.98 -14.52 8.31
CA SER A 102 -5.76 -14.98 9.46
C SER A 102 -7.17 -14.42 9.38
N LYS A 103 -8.17 -15.21 9.79
CA LYS A 103 -9.58 -14.81 9.87
C LYS A 103 -9.95 -14.51 11.33
N THR A 104 -9.24 -13.56 11.93
CA THR A 104 -9.50 -13.13 13.30
C THR A 104 -9.74 -11.64 13.37
N ASP A 105 -10.54 -11.23 14.35
CA ASP A 105 -10.67 -9.85 14.76
C ASP A 105 -9.75 -9.50 15.93
N ASP A 106 -9.17 -10.47 16.66
CA ASP A 106 -8.34 -10.21 17.84
C ASP A 106 -6.84 -10.07 17.52
N ILE A 107 -6.36 -8.82 17.51
CA ILE A 107 -5.02 -8.46 17.04
C ILE A 107 -4.29 -7.60 18.06
N ALA A 108 -3.12 -8.06 18.49
CA ALA A 108 -2.15 -7.24 19.23
C ALA A 108 -1.07 -6.68 18.30
N ILE A 109 -0.79 -5.38 18.42
CA ILE A 109 0.33 -4.72 17.74
C ILE A 109 1.33 -4.29 18.81
N ILE A 110 2.59 -4.70 18.66
CA ILE A 110 3.68 -4.33 19.59
C ILE A 110 4.45 -3.16 18.98
N GLY A 111 4.34 -1.99 19.59
CA GLY A 111 4.96 -0.75 19.15
C GLY A 111 4.17 0.48 19.58
N GLY A 112 4.58 1.65 19.09
CA GLY A 112 3.90 2.91 19.37
C GLY A 112 4.23 3.99 18.35
N GLY A 113 4.77 3.60 17.19
CA GLY A 113 5.19 4.51 16.12
C GLY A 113 4.15 4.63 15.01
N ILE A 114 4.49 5.38 13.97
CA ILE A 114 3.60 5.63 12.82
C ILE A 114 3.14 4.34 12.13
N ALA A 115 4.00 3.31 12.08
CA ALA A 115 3.63 2.01 11.53
C ALA A 115 2.50 1.34 12.34
N SER A 116 2.57 1.38 13.67
CA SER A 116 1.53 0.87 14.56
C SER A 116 0.22 1.64 14.39
N ALA A 117 0.28 2.98 14.34
CA ALA A 117 -0.88 3.85 14.19
C ALA A 117 -1.63 3.62 12.86
N THR A 118 -0.88 3.61 11.75
CA THR A 118 -1.45 3.42 10.40
C THR A 118 -1.99 2.01 10.21
N LEU A 119 -1.32 0.98 10.76
CA LEU A 119 -1.81 -0.39 10.75
C LEU A 119 -3.08 -0.55 11.58
N ALA A 120 -3.13 0.00 12.79
CA ALA A 120 -4.32 -0.04 13.64
C ALA A 120 -5.53 0.60 12.92
N LYS A 121 -5.35 1.78 12.32
CA LYS A 121 -6.40 2.44 11.52
C LYS A 121 -6.89 1.54 10.38
N ALA A 122 -5.99 0.90 9.65
CA ALA A 122 -6.34 0.03 8.54
C ALA A 122 -7.11 -1.23 8.98
N LEU A 123 -6.74 -1.83 10.11
CA LEU A 123 -7.39 -3.02 10.66
C LEU A 123 -8.79 -2.69 11.23
N ILE A 124 -8.91 -1.60 11.98
CA ILE A 124 -10.19 -1.14 12.56
C ILE A 124 -11.19 -0.78 11.44
N ALA A 125 -10.73 -0.14 10.36
CA ALA A 125 -11.57 0.15 9.19
C ALA A 125 -12.14 -1.12 8.51
N ARG A 126 -11.58 -2.30 8.80
CA ARG A 126 -12.04 -3.61 8.33
C ARG A 126 -12.82 -4.40 9.40
N GLY A 127 -13.08 -3.79 10.55
CA GLY A 127 -13.84 -4.39 11.66
C GLY A 127 -13.03 -5.23 12.65
N SER A 128 -11.70 -5.19 12.60
CA SER A 128 -10.86 -5.90 13.58
C SER A 128 -10.78 -5.17 14.93
N LYS A 129 -10.71 -5.93 16.01
CA LYS A 129 -10.40 -5.50 17.38
C LYS A 129 -8.89 -5.45 17.59
N VAL A 130 -8.35 -4.23 17.67
CA VAL A 130 -6.90 -4.01 17.80
C VAL A 130 -6.54 -3.56 19.21
N THR A 131 -5.47 -4.11 19.77
CA THR A 131 -4.79 -3.60 20.96
C THR A 131 -3.36 -3.23 20.59
N VAL A 132 -2.90 -2.02 20.93
CA VAL A 132 -1.53 -1.58 20.67
C VAL A 132 -0.78 -1.51 22.00
N TYR A 133 0.29 -2.31 22.15
CA TYR A 133 1.16 -2.32 23.32
C TYR A 133 2.41 -1.49 23.07
N CYS A 134 2.53 -0.38 23.78
CA CYS A 134 3.66 0.55 23.72
C CYS A 134 4.47 0.48 25.01
N LYS A 135 5.78 0.32 24.90
CA LYS A 135 6.70 0.28 26.05
C LYS A 135 6.82 1.64 26.76
N ASP A 136 6.64 2.71 26.01
CA ASP A 136 6.87 4.09 26.46
C ASP A 136 5.60 4.68 27.11
N GLU A 137 5.75 5.76 27.87
CA GLU A 137 4.63 6.45 28.56
C GLU A 137 3.64 7.05 27.57
N THR A 138 4.13 7.53 26.42
CA THR A 138 3.32 8.05 25.33
C THR A 138 3.71 7.43 23.99
N ALA A 139 2.80 7.46 23.02
CA ALA A 139 3.14 7.06 21.65
C ALA A 139 4.18 8.01 21.03
N ALA A 140 4.88 7.50 20.01
CA ALA A 140 5.88 8.20 19.22
C ALA A 140 7.11 8.70 19.99
N GLU A 141 7.54 8.00 21.05
CA GLU A 141 8.82 8.29 21.73
C GLU A 141 10.05 7.68 21.03
N GLY A 142 9.83 6.78 20.06
CA GLY A 142 10.87 6.26 19.17
C GLY A 142 11.19 7.18 17.98
N ALA A 143 11.61 6.58 16.85
CA ALA A 143 11.99 7.32 15.64
C ALA A 143 10.88 8.19 15.02
N SER A 144 9.61 7.92 15.36
CA SER A 144 8.46 8.74 14.93
C SER A 144 8.30 10.05 15.73
N GLY A 145 9.17 10.33 16.71
CA GLY A 145 9.05 11.46 17.63
C GLY A 145 9.56 12.81 17.12
N ASN A 146 10.00 12.89 15.87
CA ASN A 146 10.51 14.14 15.28
C ASN A 146 9.41 15.22 15.20
N ARG A 147 9.81 16.49 15.32
CA ARG A 147 8.88 17.64 15.21
C ARG A 147 8.44 17.90 13.78
N GLN A 148 9.33 17.71 12.81
CA GLN A 148 9.05 17.89 11.38
C GLN A 148 9.80 16.80 10.61
N GLY A 149 9.08 16.01 9.84
CA GLY A 149 9.62 15.02 8.92
C GLY A 149 9.29 15.37 7.49
N ALA A 150 10.28 15.35 6.61
CA ALA A 150 10.09 15.56 5.18
C ALA A 150 9.35 14.37 4.55
N LEU A 151 8.39 14.65 3.68
CA LEU A 151 7.65 13.65 2.90
C LEU A 151 7.88 13.90 1.41
N TYR A 152 8.60 12.97 0.78
CA TYR A 152 8.84 12.94 -0.67
C TYR A 152 9.17 11.50 -1.09
N PRO A 153 8.98 11.12 -2.36
CA PRO A 153 9.28 9.77 -2.83
C PRO A 153 10.79 9.56 -3.04
N LEU A 154 11.27 8.37 -2.71
CA LEU A 154 12.59 7.91 -3.16
C LEU A 154 12.47 7.35 -4.59
N LEU A 155 12.98 8.09 -5.57
CA LEU A 155 12.99 7.67 -6.98
C LEU A 155 14.41 7.28 -7.42
N THR A 156 14.52 6.23 -8.24
CA THR A 156 15.73 5.89 -8.98
C THR A 156 15.58 6.28 -10.46
N PRO A 157 16.67 6.61 -11.18
CA PRO A 157 16.61 6.95 -12.60
C PRO A 157 15.90 5.92 -13.47
N GLU A 158 16.12 4.64 -13.20
CA GLU A 158 15.39 3.55 -13.83
C GLU A 158 14.07 3.29 -13.09
N VAL A 159 13.01 2.93 -13.84
CA VAL A 159 11.71 2.56 -13.26
C VAL A 159 11.78 1.14 -12.69
N THR A 160 12.46 1.02 -11.55
CA THR A 160 12.61 -0.23 -10.78
C THR A 160 11.38 -0.50 -9.92
N THR A 161 11.33 -1.68 -9.30
CA THR A 161 10.31 -2.01 -8.28
C THR A 161 10.31 -1.01 -7.12
N ILE A 162 11.48 -0.49 -6.74
CA ILE A 162 11.64 0.52 -5.69
C ILE A 162 10.96 1.83 -6.12
N SER A 163 11.26 2.35 -7.32
CA SER A 163 10.61 3.57 -7.83
C SER A 163 9.09 3.42 -7.93
N LYS A 164 8.59 2.25 -8.36
CA LYS A 164 7.13 1.99 -8.42
C LYS A 164 6.50 2.00 -7.02
N LEU A 165 7.17 1.37 -6.05
CA LEU A 165 6.71 1.32 -4.66
C LEU A 165 6.67 2.71 -4.04
N PHE A 166 7.76 3.47 -4.10
CA PHE A 166 7.82 4.81 -3.48
C PHE A 166 7.03 5.86 -4.24
N GLY A 167 6.99 5.82 -5.58
CA GLY A 167 6.18 6.74 -6.38
C GLY A 167 4.68 6.56 -6.11
N SER A 168 4.19 5.31 -6.15
CA SER A 168 2.77 5.02 -5.85
C SER A 168 2.47 5.21 -4.36
N GLY A 169 3.39 4.80 -3.49
CA GLY A 169 3.30 4.90 -2.04
C GLY A 169 3.25 6.34 -1.55
N PHE A 170 3.99 7.25 -2.17
CA PHE A 170 3.93 8.67 -1.88
C PHE A 170 2.55 9.27 -2.21
N GLY A 171 2.01 8.98 -3.39
CA GLY A 171 0.65 9.42 -3.75
C GLY A 171 -0.42 8.86 -2.80
N PHE A 172 -0.28 7.61 -2.35
CA PHE A 172 -1.14 7.03 -1.32
C PHE A 172 -0.98 7.73 0.03
N ALA A 173 0.27 7.94 0.48
CA ALA A 173 0.57 8.59 1.75
C ALA A 173 0.01 10.02 1.80
N ARG A 174 0.12 10.77 0.70
CA ARG A 174 -0.47 12.11 0.57
C ARG A 174 -1.96 12.11 0.81
N ARG A 175 -2.72 11.27 0.10
CA ARG A 175 -4.18 11.15 0.31
C ARG A 175 -4.52 10.66 1.71
N PHE A 176 -3.75 9.71 2.24
CA PHE A 176 -3.94 9.21 3.59
C PHE A 176 -3.79 10.33 4.64
N TYR A 177 -2.76 11.17 4.54
CA TYR A 177 -2.55 12.26 5.48
C TYR A 177 -3.56 13.40 5.30
N ASP A 178 -3.96 13.71 4.06
CA ASP A 178 -5.05 14.67 3.82
C ASP A 178 -6.37 14.19 4.45
N ASP A 179 -6.67 12.89 4.40
CA ASP A 179 -7.84 12.31 5.07
C ASP A 179 -7.67 12.22 6.59
N ALA A 180 -6.46 11.93 7.09
CA ALA A 180 -6.16 11.93 8.51
C ALA A 180 -6.30 13.32 9.14
N ALA A 181 -5.85 14.36 8.44
CA ALA A 181 -5.92 15.76 8.88
C ALA A 181 -7.36 16.29 9.03
N LYS A 182 -8.33 15.70 8.31
CA LYS A 182 -9.76 16.00 8.49
C LYS A 182 -10.33 15.50 9.82
N GLN A 183 -9.70 14.47 10.40
CA GLN A 183 -10.18 13.77 11.59
C GLN A 183 -9.35 14.07 12.83
N ASN A 184 -8.06 14.38 12.65
CA ASN A 184 -7.08 14.58 13.70
C ASN A 184 -6.21 15.78 13.35
N GLU A 185 -6.04 16.70 14.29
CA GLU A 185 -5.14 17.84 14.12
C GLU A 185 -3.68 17.39 14.22
N PHE A 186 -2.83 17.84 13.30
CA PHE A 186 -1.36 17.74 13.42
C PHE A 186 -0.72 18.76 12.50
N ASP A 187 0.42 19.30 12.91
CA ASP A 187 1.13 20.30 12.12
C ASP A 187 1.66 19.66 10.83
N HIS A 188 1.35 20.29 9.70
CA HIS A 188 1.87 19.91 8.40
C HIS A 188 1.81 21.07 7.43
N ASN A 189 2.69 21.03 6.42
CA ASN A 189 2.59 21.92 5.27
C ASN A 189 3.10 21.21 4.03
N TRP A 190 2.28 21.24 3.00
CA TRP A 190 2.53 20.67 1.69
C TRP A 190 3.21 21.69 0.77
N CYS A 191 4.30 22.27 1.26
CA CYS A 191 5.04 23.35 0.63
C CYS A 191 6.00 22.89 -0.48
N GLY A 192 5.97 21.61 -0.85
CA GLY A 192 6.95 21.00 -1.74
C GLY A 192 8.26 20.64 -1.05
N VAL A 193 9.06 19.82 -1.72
CA VAL A 193 10.44 19.49 -1.33
C VAL A 193 11.36 19.75 -2.51
N THR A 194 12.48 20.43 -2.26
CA THR A 194 13.49 20.76 -3.28
C THR A 194 14.82 20.11 -2.92
N GLN A 195 15.33 19.24 -3.79
CA GLN A 195 16.64 18.61 -3.66
C GLN A 195 17.67 19.33 -4.54
N LEU A 196 18.63 19.99 -3.91
CA LEU A 196 19.65 20.81 -4.58
C LEU A 196 20.71 19.94 -5.27
N MET A 197 21.16 20.36 -6.45
CA MET A 197 22.31 19.78 -7.16
C MET A 197 23.62 20.42 -6.68
N TRP A 198 23.91 20.28 -5.39
CA TRP A 198 24.99 21.02 -4.70
C TRP A 198 26.42 20.50 -4.97
N GLN A 199 26.55 19.30 -5.53
CA GLN A 199 27.84 18.72 -5.93
C GLN A 199 27.66 17.84 -7.17
N GLU A 200 28.76 17.55 -7.87
CA GLU A 200 28.76 16.85 -9.16
C GLU A 200 28.08 15.47 -9.11
N SER A 201 28.21 14.74 -7.99
CA SER A 201 27.57 13.44 -7.79
C SER A 201 26.05 13.55 -7.69
N GLU A 202 25.53 14.51 -6.91
CA GLU A 202 24.09 14.75 -6.80
C GLU A 202 23.53 15.32 -8.10
N LYS A 203 24.26 16.22 -8.77
CA LYS A 203 23.89 16.73 -10.10
C LYS A 203 23.71 15.59 -11.10
N THR A 204 24.69 14.69 -11.17
CA THR A 204 24.65 13.51 -12.06
C THR A 204 23.44 12.61 -11.74
N LYS A 205 23.23 12.31 -10.45
CA LYS A 205 22.14 11.43 -9.99
C LYS A 205 20.76 12.03 -10.27
N LEU A 206 20.57 13.30 -9.93
CA LEU A 206 19.28 14.00 -10.07
C LEU A 206 18.97 14.31 -11.55
N THR A 207 19.98 14.63 -12.37
CA THR A 207 19.79 14.78 -13.83
C THR A 207 19.25 13.50 -14.46
N LYS A 208 19.85 12.34 -14.11
CA LYS A 208 19.37 11.04 -14.58
C LYS A 208 17.96 10.72 -14.09
N LEU A 209 17.61 11.16 -12.87
CA LEU A 209 16.28 10.97 -12.30
C LEU A 209 15.21 11.71 -13.10
N VAL A 210 15.43 12.98 -13.43
CA VAL A 210 14.45 13.77 -14.20
C VAL A 210 14.39 13.35 -15.68
N GLN A 211 15.48 12.79 -16.23
CA GLN A 211 15.45 12.13 -17.53
C GLN A 211 14.65 10.81 -17.54
N GLY A 212 14.30 10.28 -16.35
CA GLY A 212 13.41 9.14 -16.22
C GLY A 212 12.00 9.44 -16.72
N GLN A 213 11.24 8.40 -17.07
CA GLN A 213 9.85 8.52 -17.55
C GLN A 213 8.84 8.73 -16.41
N PHE A 214 9.13 9.69 -15.51
CA PHE A 214 8.20 10.09 -14.46
C PHE A 214 7.34 11.27 -14.92
N PRO A 215 6.08 11.38 -14.47
CA PRO A 215 5.25 12.53 -14.79
C PRO A 215 5.79 13.78 -14.08
N GLU A 216 5.73 14.93 -14.76
CA GLU A 216 6.17 16.23 -14.19
C GLU A 216 5.43 16.59 -12.90
N SER A 217 4.19 16.09 -12.73
CA SER A 217 3.40 16.26 -11.50
C SER A 217 3.99 15.55 -10.28
N LEU A 218 4.93 14.61 -10.48
CA LEU A 218 5.62 13.89 -9.42
C LEU A 218 7.00 14.49 -9.15
N VAL A 219 7.74 14.80 -10.22
CA VAL A 219 9.11 15.31 -10.12
C VAL A 219 9.46 16.18 -11.32
N LYS A 220 10.06 17.34 -11.07
CA LYS A 220 10.47 18.31 -12.10
C LYS A 220 11.87 18.86 -11.85
N HIS A 221 12.60 19.16 -12.92
CA HIS A 221 13.85 19.92 -12.85
C HIS A 221 13.53 21.41 -12.63
N LEU A 222 14.40 22.10 -11.89
CA LEU A 222 14.38 23.54 -11.74
C LEU A 222 15.73 24.13 -12.13
N THR A 223 15.69 25.23 -12.88
CA THR A 223 16.85 26.10 -13.08
C THR A 223 17.25 26.76 -11.76
N ALA A 224 18.45 27.37 -11.71
CA ALA A 224 18.87 28.13 -10.54
C ALA A 224 17.89 29.26 -10.16
N GLU A 225 17.39 30.01 -11.15
CA GLU A 225 16.40 31.06 -10.95
C GLU A 225 15.09 30.51 -10.36
N GLN A 226 14.57 29.42 -10.94
CA GLN A 226 13.36 28.76 -10.45
C GLN A 226 13.55 28.17 -9.04
N THR A 227 14.75 27.70 -8.73
CA THR A 227 15.11 27.18 -7.40
C THR A 227 15.07 28.29 -6.36
N ASN A 228 15.67 29.45 -6.65
CA ASN A 228 15.63 30.60 -5.75
C ASN A 228 14.18 31.08 -5.52
N GLN A 229 13.36 31.12 -6.58
CA GLN A 229 11.93 31.45 -6.47
C GLN A 229 11.15 30.44 -5.62
N ALA A 230 11.41 29.14 -5.77
CA ALA A 230 10.70 28.10 -5.06
C ALA A 230 11.09 28.00 -3.56
N VAL A 231 12.37 28.20 -3.25
CA VAL A 231 12.90 28.09 -1.88
C VAL A 231 12.83 29.42 -1.12
N GLY A 232 12.81 30.56 -1.84
CA GLY A 232 12.83 31.90 -1.25
C GLY A 232 14.22 32.31 -0.73
N LEU A 233 15.28 31.68 -1.22
CA LEU A 233 16.68 31.91 -0.84
C LEU A 233 17.58 31.93 -2.09
N ASP A 234 18.63 32.75 -2.08
CA ASP A 234 19.63 32.79 -3.15
C ASP A 234 20.58 31.58 -3.03
N CYS A 235 20.15 30.44 -3.57
CA CYS A 235 20.92 29.20 -3.59
C CYS A 235 21.83 29.12 -4.80
N ASP A 236 21.42 29.72 -5.92
CA ASP A 236 22.13 29.75 -7.22
C ASP A 236 22.53 28.36 -7.75
N LEU A 237 21.71 27.36 -7.42
CA LEU A 237 21.89 25.97 -7.81
C LEU A 237 20.65 25.45 -8.52
N GLU A 238 20.85 24.62 -9.55
CA GLU A 238 19.78 23.81 -10.11
C GLU A 238 19.27 22.78 -9.08
N ALA A 239 18.04 22.32 -9.25
CA ALA A 239 17.42 21.42 -8.30
C ALA A 239 16.40 20.48 -8.96
N VAL A 240 15.93 19.53 -8.16
CA VAL A 240 14.76 18.71 -8.45
C VAL A 240 13.68 19.01 -7.42
N SER A 241 12.46 19.24 -7.88
CA SER A 241 11.33 19.59 -7.04
C SER A 241 10.25 18.51 -7.05
N TYR A 242 9.73 18.21 -5.86
CA TYR A 242 8.58 17.39 -5.59
C TYR A 242 7.47 18.30 -5.04
N GLU A 243 6.64 18.88 -5.92
CA GLU A 243 5.66 19.91 -5.54
C GLU A 243 4.63 19.41 -4.53
N GLN A 244 4.19 18.15 -4.68
CA GLN A 244 3.27 17.51 -3.75
C GLN A 244 3.97 17.08 -2.45
N GLY A 245 5.25 17.33 -2.29
CA GLY A 245 5.99 17.04 -1.07
C GLY A 245 5.66 18.04 0.04
N GLY A 246 6.34 17.90 1.16
CA GLY A 246 6.33 18.90 2.23
C GLY A 246 6.86 18.32 3.52
N TRP A 247 6.32 18.80 4.63
CA TRP A 247 6.62 18.27 5.95
C TRP A 247 5.35 18.05 6.77
N LEU A 248 5.44 17.14 7.73
CA LEU A 248 4.43 16.95 8.78
C LEU A 248 5.11 16.67 10.12
N SER A 249 4.39 16.82 11.22
CA SER A 249 4.81 16.42 12.56
C SER A 249 4.47 14.95 12.80
N PRO A 250 5.43 14.01 12.63
CA PRO A 250 5.14 12.58 12.78
C PRO A 250 4.75 12.24 14.21
N LYS A 251 5.24 13.01 15.21
CA LYS A 251 4.88 12.83 16.61
C LYS A 251 3.39 13.10 16.84
N GLN A 252 2.93 14.31 16.53
CA GLN A 252 1.52 14.69 16.71
C GLN A 252 0.59 13.79 15.89
N CYS A 253 0.94 13.53 14.62
CA CYS A 253 0.16 12.66 13.75
C CYS A 253 0.01 11.26 14.35
N THR A 254 1.09 10.65 14.83
CA THR A 254 1.06 9.31 15.44
C THR A 254 0.25 9.29 16.73
N GLN A 255 0.47 10.25 17.62
CA GLN A 255 -0.20 10.34 18.91
C GLN A 255 -1.72 10.51 18.73
N ASN A 256 -2.13 11.50 17.93
CA ASN A 256 -3.53 11.85 17.75
C ASN A 256 -4.28 10.76 16.96
N LEU A 257 -3.61 10.09 15.99
CA LEU A 257 -4.18 8.91 15.33
C LEU A 257 -4.48 7.79 16.34
N LEU A 258 -3.52 7.42 17.20
CA LEU A 258 -3.71 6.34 18.17
C LEU A 258 -4.76 6.69 19.24
N GLU A 259 -4.78 7.95 19.69
CA GLU A 259 -5.77 8.45 20.65
C GLU A 259 -7.20 8.36 20.09
N SER A 260 -7.41 8.82 18.84
CA SER A 260 -8.72 8.76 18.18
C SER A 260 -9.27 7.34 18.00
N LEU A 261 -8.38 6.34 17.98
CA LEU A 261 -8.74 4.93 17.87
C LEU A 261 -8.98 4.28 19.24
N SER A 262 -8.51 4.89 20.34
CA SER A 262 -8.66 4.37 21.71
C SER A 262 -8.15 2.94 21.89
N VAL A 263 -7.04 2.58 21.23
CA VAL A 263 -6.46 1.23 21.22
C VAL A 263 -5.12 1.09 21.96
N LEU A 264 -4.55 2.20 22.41
CA LEU A 264 -3.19 2.25 22.95
C LEU A 264 -3.13 1.90 24.44
N LYS A 265 -2.28 0.94 24.78
CA LYS A 265 -1.82 0.64 26.13
C LYS A 265 -0.36 1.05 26.26
N THR A 266 -0.09 2.07 27.06
CA THR A 266 1.26 2.62 27.30
C THR A 266 1.94 1.94 28.49
N SER A 267 3.24 2.14 28.65
CA SER A 267 4.05 1.57 29.73
C SER A 267 4.02 0.03 29.79
N HIS A 268 3.73 -0.64 28.67
CA HIS A 268 3.73 -2.10 28.55
C HIS A 268 4.91 -2.56 27.72
N GLN A 269 6.04 -2.84 28.38
CA GLN A 269 7.17 -3.48 27.73
C GLN A 269 6.88 -4.97 27.54
N ILE A 270 6.97 -5.44 26.29
CA ILE A 270 6.85 -6.86 25.97
C ILE A 270 8.22 -7.52 26.13
N GLU A 271 8.28 -8.52 27.01
CA GLU A 271 9.52 -9.23 27.34
C GLU A 271 9.70 -10.51 26.51
N SER A 272 8.61 -11.23 26.25
CA SER A 272 8.64 -12.46 25.46
C SER A 272 7.32 -12.73 24.75
N LEU A 273 7.41 -13.56 23.72
CA LEU A 273 6.30 -14.06 22.92
C LEU A 273 6.40 -15.58 22.84
N ALA A 274 5.29 -16.28 23.08
CA ALA A 274 5.22 -17.72 22.92
C ALA A 274 3.89 -18.11 22.30
N GLN A 275 3.91 -19.08 21.39
CA GLN A 275 2.68 -19.68 20.88
C GLN A 275 2.20 -20.75 21.86
N LEU A 276 0.93 -20.67 22.24
CA LEU A 276 0.25 -21.62 23.11
C LEU A 276 -0.25 -22.83 22.31
N GLU A 277 -0.58 -23.92 23.00
CA GLU A 277 -1.10 -25.15 22.38
C GLU A 277 -2.42 -24.94 21.61
N ASN A 278 -3.23 -23.94 22.02
CA ASN A 278 -4.47 -23.57 21.34
C ASN A 278 -4.24 -22.74 20.05
N GLY A 279 -2.98 -22.43 19.71
CA GLY A 279 -2.59 -21.64 18.55
C GLY A 279 -2.49 -20.14 18.80
N ASN A 280 -3.00 -19.63 19.93
CA ASN A 280 -2.91 -18.23 20.31
C ASN A 280 -1.49 -17.85 20.74
N TRP A 281 -1.23 -16.55 20.76
CA TRP A 281 0.00 -15.97 21.25
C TRP A 281 -0.16 -15.49 22.69
N LYS A 282 0.73 -15.97 23.55
CA LYS A 282 0.99 -15.40 24.87
C LYS A 282 2.01 -14.28 24.75
N ILE A 283 1.66 -13.13 25.29
CA ILE A 283 2.47 -11.92 25.38
C ILE A 283 2.79 -11.69 26.86
N THR A 284 4.06 -11.79 27.23
CA THR A 284 4.51 -11.59 28.61
C THR A 284 4.99 -10.16 28.81
N THR A 285 4.49 -9.48 29.84
CA THR A 285 4.96 -8.15 30.28
C THR A 285 5.30 -8.17 31.78
N SER A 286 5.91 -7.09 32.28
CA SER A 286 6.14 -6.89 33.71
C SER A 286 4.86 -6.89 34.57
N ASP A 287 3.72 -6.55 33.96
CA ASP A 287 2.43 -6.39 34.64
C ASP A 287 1.55 -7.64 34.53
N GLY A 288 1.97 -8.63 33.74
CA GLY A 288 1.28 -9.90 33.58
C GLY A 288 1.26 -10.41 32.14
N ASP A 289 0.51 -11.49 31.94
CA ASP A 289 0.39 -12.17 30.67
C ASP A 289 -0.91 -11.79 29.95
N PHE A 290 -0.82 -11.56 28.64
CA PHE A 290 -1.96 -11.35 27.75
C PHE A 290 -2.00 -12.42 26.67
N GLU A 291 -3.19 -12.74 26.18
CA GLU A 291 -3.39 -13.72 25.12
C GLU A 291 -4.11 -13.06 23.94
N HIS A 292 -3.60 -13.29 22.73
CA HIS A 292 -4.19 -12.80 21.48
C HIS A 292 -4.08 -13.82 20.36
N GLN A 293 -5.01 -13.83 19.42
CA GLN A 293 -4.94 -14.74 18.27
C GLN A 293 -3.85 -14.37 17.27
N VAL A 294 -3.61 -13.06 17.06
CA VAL A 294 -2.56 -12.55 16.16
C VAL A 294 -1.72 -11.49 16.86
N VAL A 295 -0.41 -11.57 16.67
CA VAL A 295 0.56 -10.55 17.11
C VAL A 295 1.27 -9.97 15.90
N VAL A 296 1.36 -8.65 15.84
CA VAL A 296 2.13 -7.92 14.82
C VAL A 296 3.25 -7.14 15.48
N LEU A 297 4.48 -7.35 15.01
CA LEU A 297 5.66 -6.64 15.46
C LEU A 297 5.86 -5.36 14.65
N ALA A 298 5.72 -4.21 15.31
CA ALA A 298 5.91 -2.87 14.74
C ALA A 298 6.77 -1.98 15.68
N ASN A 299 7.72 -2.59 16.39
CA ASN A 299 8.56 -1.99 17.43
C ASN A 299 9.88 -1.39 16.90
N GLY A 300 9.95 -1.09 15.60
CA GLY A 300 11.06 -0.35 14.99
C GLY A 300 12.43 -1.02 15.17
N HIS A 301 13.42 -0.27 15.67
CA HIS A 301 14.80 -0.77 15.83
C HIS A 301 14.96 -1.88 16.89
N HIS A 302 13.90 -2.21 17.62
CA HIS A 302 13.85 -3.34 18.55
C HIS A 302 13.26 -4.61 17.89
N PHE A 303 13.03 -4.62 16.58
CA PHE A 303 12.42 -5.76 15.89
C PHE A 303 13.16 -7.08 16.11
N ASP A 304 14.48 -7.04 16.26
CA ASP A 304 15.35 -8.21 16.48
C ASP A 304 15.42 -8.68 17.94
N GLN A 305 14.64 -8.10 18.86
CA GLN A 305 14.74 -8.41 20.30
C GLN A 305 14.10 -9.75 20.71
N PHE A 306 13.28 -10.34 19.84
CA PHE A 306 12.57 -11.59 20.13
C PHE A 306 13.25 -12.77 19.43
N GLU A 307 13.17 -13.96 20.03
CA GLU A 307 13.73 -15.20 19.46
C GLU A 307 13.23 -15.45 18.03
N GLN A 308 11.96 -15.14 17.77
CA GLN A 308 11.31 -15.33 16.47
C GLN A 308 11.87 -14.42 15.36
N THR A 309 12.53 -13.32 15.71
CA THR A 309 12.92 -12.26 14.76
C THR A 309 14.39 -11.87 14.83
N CYS A 310 15.16 -12.39 15.80
CA CYS A 310 16.57 -12.02 15.99
C CYS A 310 17.48 -12.40 14.81
N SER A 311 17.06 -13.33 13.94
CA SER A 311 17.78 -13.74 12.73
C SER A 311 17.52 -12.86 11.51
N VAL A 312 16.56 -11.93 11.59
CA VAL A 312 16.20 -11.06 10.45
C VAL A 312 17.26 -9.96 10.26
N PRO A 313 17.82 -9.79 9.04
CA PRO A 313 18.97 -8.90 8.82
C PRO A 313 18.55 -7.42 8.76
N LEU A 314 18.33 -6.81 9.92
CA LEU A 314 17.99 -5.38 10.05
C LEU A 314 19.16 -4.58 10.65
N GLY A 315 19.55 -3.50 9.97
CA GLY A 315 20.55 -2.56 10.47
C GLY A 315 19.94 -1.48 11.37
N LYS A 316 20.62 -1.16 12.48
CA LYS A 316 20.24 -0.04 13.37
C LYS A 316 21.13 1.16 13.04
N VAL A 317 20.52 2.26 12.61
CA VAL A 317 21.21 3.52 12.33
C VAL A 317 20.75 4.54 13.36
N LYS A 318 21.69 5.16 14.07
CA LYS A 318 21.43 6.22 15.03
C LYS A 318 21.91 7.53 14.41
N ASP A 319 21.01 8.49 14.29
CA ASP A 319 21.39 9.86 13.94
C ASP A 319 22.23 10.43 15.09
N LYS A 320 23.35 11.08 14.74
CA LYS A 320 24.28 11.71 15.68
C LYS A 320 23.81 13.10 16.08
#